data_AF-A0A1Q7QZW9-F1
#
_entry.id   AF-A0A1Q7QZW9-F1
#
_cell.length_a   1.000
_cell.length_b   1.000
_cell.length_c   1.000
_cell.angle_alpha   90.00
_cell.angle_beta   90.00
_cell.angle_gamma   90.00
#
_symmetry.space_group_name_H-M   'P 1'
#
loop_
_entity.id
_entity.type
_entity.pdbx_description
1 polymer ?
#
loop_
_entity_poly.entity_id
_entity_poly.type
_entity_poly.pdbx_seq_one_letter_code
_entity_poly.pdbx_strand_id
1 'polypeptide(L)'
;MFVSVAAFGLGLAQLIFIYNFLRSLFRGPTAERNPWDANTLEWQTESPPPHGNWGATLPTVHRWPYDYSVPGAKDDFIPQTVPATAVPVAGGALDDSLQGGAVDEPPVAGSENT
;
A
#
# COMPACT_ATOMS: atom_id res chain seq x y z
N MET A 1 11.65 39.40 15.82
CA MET A 1 10.18 39.57 15.88
C MET A 1 9.44 38.60 14.98
N PHE A 2 9.77 38.47 13.69
CA PHE A 2 9.12 37.52 12.77
C PHE A 2 9.09 36.07 13.28
N VAL A 3 10.25 35.52 13.64
CA VAL A 3 10.37 34.13 14.14
C VAL A 3 9.53 33.91 15.40
N SER A 4 9.44 34.91 16.28
CA SER A 4 8.62 34.83 17.49
C SER A 4 7.12 34.74 17.18
N VAL A 5 6.62 35.55 16.23
CA VAL A 5 5.23 35.49 15.77
C VAL A 5 4.95 34.15 15.08
N ALA A 6 5.87 33.67 14.24
CA ALA A 6 5.76 32.37 13.59
C ALA A 6 5.74 31.21 14.61
N ALA A 7 6.54 31.29 15.68
CA ALA A 7 6.55 30.29 16.74
C ALA A 7 5.22 30.21 17.49
N PHE A 8 4.60 31.36 17.81
CA PHE A 8 3.24 31.36 18.38
C PHE A 8 2.19 30.83 17.40
N GLY A 9 2.30 31.16 16.11
CA GLY A 9 1.43 30.62 15.07
C GLY A 9 1.54 29.09 14.96
N LEU A 10 2.76 28.55 14.96
CA LEU A 10 3.02 27.11 15.00
C LEU A 10 2.41 26.47 16.25
N GLY A 11 2.60 27.10 17.43
CA GLY A 11 1.99 26.64 18.67
C GLY A 11 0.47 26.56 18.61
N LEU A 12 -0.19 27.56 18.01
CA LEU A 12 -1.64 27.55 17.81
C LEU A 12 -2.10 26.44 16.85
N ALA A 13 -1.36 26.22 15.75
CA ALA A 13 -1.65 25.13 14.81
C ALA A 13 -1.56 23.76 15.50
N GLN A 14 -0.61 23.59 16.43
CA GLN A 14 -0.50 22.34 17.21
C GLN A 14 -1.73 22.08 18.08
N LEU A 15 -2.41 23.12 18.61
CA LEU A 15 -3.65 22.92 19.37
C LEU A 15 -4.78 22.33 18.51
N ILE A 16 -4.87 22.73 17.24
CA ILE A 16 -5.84 22.17 16.27
C ILE A 16 -5.52 20.69 16.02
N PHE A 17 -4.25 20.36 15.82
CA PHE A 17 -3.79 18.97 15.65
C PHE A 17 -4.11 18.12 16.88
N ILE A 18 -3.78 18.59 18.09
CA ILE A 18 -4.05 17.88 19.35
C ILE A 18 -5.56 17.63 19.52
N TYR A 19 -6.39 18.63 19.25
CA TYR A 19 -7.84 18.46 19.31
C TYR A 19 -8.33 17.38 18.31
N ASN A 20 -7.84 17.41 17.07
CA ASN A 20 -8.19 16.40 16.07
C ASN A 20 -7.72 15.00 16.50
N PHE A 21 -6.47 14.86 16.93
CA PHE A 21 -5.89 13.60 17.38
C PHE A 21 -6.68 12.98 18.53
N LEU A 22 -6.95 13.75 19.58
CA LEU A 22 -7.71 13.26 20.74
C LEU A 22 -9.14 12.90 20.37
N ARG A 23 -9.80 13.71 19.53
CA ARG A 23 -11.15 13.39 19.04
C ARG A 23 -11.17 12.10 18.22
N SER A 24 -10.21 11.92 17.32
CA SER A 24 -10.11 10.72 16.48
C SER A 24 -9.78 9.47 17.30
N LEU A 25 -8.91 9.60 18.31
CA LEU A 25 -8.53 8.49 19.19
C LEU A 25 -9.71 7.94 20.00
N PHE A 26 -10.58 8.82 20.51
CA PHE A 26 -11.68 8.39 21.40
C PHE A 26 -13.04 8.24 20.71
N ARG A 27 -13.26 8.88 19.56
CA ARG A 27 -14.58 8.95 18.89
C ARG A 27 -14.51 8.77 17.37
N GLY A 28 -13.34 8.47 16.81
CA GLY A 28 -13.20 8.20 15.39
C GLY A 28 -13.80 6.84 15.01
N PRO A 29 -14.35 6.68 13.78
CA PRO A 29 -14.70 5.36 13.27
C PRO A 29 -13.45 4.50 13.11
N THR A 30 -13.61 3.18 13.21
CA THR A 30 -12.55 2.24 12.84
C THR A 30 -12.19 2.43 11.38
N ALA A 31 -10.90 2.58 11.08
CA ALA A 31 -10.44 2.68 9.71
C ALA A 31 -10.70 1.36 8.97
N GLU A 32 -11.09 1.47 7.71
CA GLU A 32 -11.10 0.31 6.81
C GLU A 32 -9.69 -0.28 6.67
N ARG A 33 -9.59 -1.50 6.14
CA ARG A 33 -8.31 -2.18 5.93
C ARG A 33 -7.34 -1.36 5.06
N ASN A 34 -7.85 -0.80 3.97
CA ASN A 34 -7.07 -0.04 3.01
C ASN A 34 -7.84 1.21 2.54
N PRO A 35 -7.89 2.28 3.34
CA PRO A 35 -8.66 3.48 2.99
C PRO A 35 -7.96 4.37 1.95
N TRP A 36 -6.74 4.01 1.54
CA TRP A 36 -5.90 4.79 0.63
C TRP A 36 -5.64 4.09 -0.70
N ASP A 37 -6.26 2.92 -0.91
CA ASP A 37 -6.07 2.13 -2.11
C ASP A 37 -4.59 1.81 -2.39
N ALA A 38 -3.81 1.59 -1.33
CA ALA A 38 -2.38 1.32 -1.44
C ALA A 38 -2.10 -0.16 -1.75
N ASN A 39 -1.06 -0.43 -2.53
CA ASN A 39 -0.82 -1.77 -3.07
C ASN A 39 0.03 -2.69 -2.19
N THR A 40 0.75 -2.14 -1.21
CA THR A 40 1.72 -2.86 -0.38
C THR A 40 1.08 -3.78 0.66
N LEU A 41 1.86 -4.75 1.17
CA LEU A 41 1.37 -5.81 2.05
C LEU A 41 0.86 -5.33 3.42
N GLU A 42 1.33 -4.18 3.93
CA GLU A 42 0.80 -3.62 5.18
C GLU A 42 -0.69 -3.26 5.07
N TRP A 43 -1.20 -3.00 3.87
CA TRP A 43 -2.62 -2.70 3.62
C TRP A 43 -3.48 -3.96 3.40
N GLN A 44 -2.88 -5.14 3.56
CA GLN A 44 -3.61 -6.42 3.52
C GLN A 44 -3.98 -6.93 4.93
N THR A 45 -3.44 -6.32 5.98
CA THR A 45 -3.72 -6.66 7.39
C THR A 45 -5.05 -6.07 7.87
N GLU A 46 -5.64 -6.62 8.92
CA GLU A 46 -6.83 -6.00 9.53
C GLU A 46 -6.47 -4.71 10.29
N SER A 47 -7.46 -3.85 10.53
CA SER A 47 -7.30 -2.63 11.31
C SER A 47 -8.19 -2.70 12.56
N PRO A 48 -7.62 -2.87 13.77
CA PRO A 48 -6.20 -2.96 14.11
C PRO A 48 -5.55 -4.30 13.70
N PRO A 49 -4.23 -4.33 13.44
CA PRO A 49 -3.53 -5.54 13.02
C PRO A 49 -3.49 -6.58 14.14
N PRO A 50 -3.83 -7.86 13.85
CA PRO A 50 -3.74 -8.93 14.83
C PRO A 50 -2.27 -9.28 15.10
N HIS A 51 -2.02 -10.00 16.20
CA HIS A 51 -0.69 -10.53 16.48
C HIS A 51 -0.28 -11.51 15.35
N GLY A 52 0.90 -11.28 14.77
CA GLY A 52 1.37 -12.02 13.58
C GLY A 52 0.91 -11.44 12.24
N ASN A 53 0.22 -10.29 12.24
CA ASN A 53 -0.24 -9.50 11.07
C ASN A 53 -1.25 -10.22 10.15
N TRP A 54 -0.89 -11.35 9.53
CA TRP A 54 -1.67 -11.99 8.46
C TRP A 54 -2.31 -13.34 8.86
N GLY A 55 -2.36 -13.66 10.15
CA GLY A 55 -3.03 -14.87 10.65
C GLY A 55 -2.37 -16.17 10.16
N ALA A 56 -3.18 -17.13 9.69
CA ALA A 56 -2.71 -18.47 9.31
C ALA A 56 -2.08 -18.54 7.90
N THR A 57 -2.40 -17.60 7.02
CA THR A 57 -2.00 -17.62 5.60
C THR A 57 -1.26 -16.35 5.23
N LEU A 58 -0.01 -16.48 4.77
CA LEU A 58 0.78 -15.34 4.34
C LEU A 58 0.36 -14.86 2.94
N PRO A 59 0.27 -13.54 2.71
CA PRO A 59 0.03 -13.01 1.38
C PRO A 59 1.19 -13.33 0.45
N THR A 60 0.88 -13.70 -0.80
CA THR A 60 1.89 -13.90 -1.85
C THR A 60 1.98 -12.64 -2.71
N VAL A 61 3.20 -12.23 -3.06
CA VAL A 61 3.45 -11.07 -3.91
C VAL A 61 3.51 -11.52 -5.37
N HIS A 62 2.72 -10.87 -6.22
CA HIS A 62 2.64 -11.16 -7.65
C HIS A 62 3.12 -10.00 -8.54
N ARG A 63 3.37 -8.82 -7.97
CA ARG A 63 3.63 -7.58 -8.71
C ARG A 63 4.32 -6.52 -7.84
N TRP A 64 4.67 -5.39 -8.46
CA TRP A 64 5.31 -4.26 -7.79
C TRP A 64 4.34 -3.45 -6.92
N PRO A 65 4.84 -2.78 -5.87
CA PRO A 65 4.03 -1.94 -5.01
C PRO A 65 3.58 -0.64 -5.68
N TYR A 66 4.08 -0.33 -6.88
CA TYR A 66 3.76 0.90 -7.62
C TYR A 66 2.85 0.69 -8.83
N ASP A 67 2.21 -0.48 -8.94
CA ASP A 67 1.23 -0.79 -10.00
C ASP A 67 -0.08 0.00 -9.82
N TYR A 68 0.02 1.31 -10.04
CA TYR A 68 -1.09 2.23 -10.12
C TYR A 68 -1.34 2.60 -11.57
N SER A 69 -2.59 2.82 -11.93
CA SER A 69 -3.04 3.26 -13.26
C SER A 69 -2.48 2.40 -14.40
N VAL A 70 -2.38 1.08 -14.18
CA VAL A 70 -1.89 0.14 -15.19
C VAL A 70 -2.78 0.22 -16.44
N PRO A 71 -2.22 0.49 -17.63
CA PRO A 71 -3.02 0.65 -18.84
C PRO A 71 -3.91 -0.55 -19.11
N GLY A 72 -5.21 -0.29 -19.30
CA GLY A 72 -6.21 -1.31 -19.60
C GLY A 72 -6.77 -2.06 -18.39
N ALA A 73 -6.20 -1.90 -17.19
CA ALA A 73 -6.81 -2.40 -15.96
C ALA A 73 -8.08 -1.61 -15.63
N LYS A 74 -9.06 -2.29 -15.02
CA LYS A 74 -10.33 -1.66 -14.61
C LYS A 74 -10.15 -0.68 -13.45
N ASP A 75 -9.32 -1.06 -12.47
CA ASP A 75 -9.12 -0.32 -11.24
C ASP A 75 -7.76 0.42 -11.29
N ASP A 76 -7.70 1.60 -10.67
CA ASP A 76 -6.51 2.46 -10.66
C ASP A 76 -5.40 1.94 -9.74
N PHE A 77 -5.68 0.96 -8.89
CA PHE A 77 -4.72 0.35 -7.99
C PHE A 77 -4.89 -1.17 -8.07
N ILE A 78 -3.78 -1.90 -8.09
CA ILE A 78 -3.84 -3.35 -8.06
C ILE A 78 -2.92 -3.86 -6.93
N PRO A 79 -3.49 -4.40 -5.85
CA PRO A 79 -2.69 -4.88 -4.72
C PRO A 79 -1.70 -5.97 -5.10
N GLN A 80 -0.57 -6.01 -4.38
CA GLN A 80 0.49 -7.00 -4.60
C GLN A 80 0.02 -8.46 -4.53
N THR A 81 -1.09 -8.70 -3.82
CA THR A 81 -1.69 -10.01 -3.60
C THR A 81 -2.61 -10.49 -4.72
N VAL A 82 -2.89 -9.65 -5.72
CA VAL A 82 -3.71 -10.03 -6.87
C VAL A 82 -2.80 -10.69 -7.91
N PRO A 83 -3.09 -11.90 -8.41
CA PRO A 83 -2.33 -12.52 -9.50
C PRO A 83 -2.66 -11.86 -10.85
N ALA A 84 -1.75 -11.90 -11.82
CA ALA A 84 -1.94 -11.31 -13.15
C ALA A 84 -3.19 -11.87 -13.88
N THR A 85 -3.52 -13.14 -13.66
CA THR A 85 -4.71 -13.81 -14.21
C THR A 85 -6.04 -13.24 -13.70
N ALA A 86 -6.03 -12.58 -12.54
CA ALA A 86 -7.21 -11.99 -11.92
C ALA A 86 -7.41 -10.51 -12.29
N VAL A 87 -6.50 -9.91 -13.07
CA VAL A 87 -6.65 -8.52 -13.54
C VAL A 87 -7.40 -8.53 -14.87
N PRO A 88 -8.63 -8.00 -14.94
CA PRO A 88 -9.34 -7.85 -16.19
C PRO A 88 -8.71 -6.70 -16.97
N VAL A 89 -7.99 -7.02 -18.04
CA VAL A 89 -7.36 -6.03 -18.92
C VAL A 89 -8.05 -6.00 -20.26
N ALA A 90 -8.48 -4.81 -20.67
CA ALA A 90 -9.13 -4.59 -21.96
C ALA A 90 -8.10 -4.74 -23.10
N GLY A 91 -7.82 -5.98 -23.53
CA GLY A 91 -6.94 -6.25 -24.68
C GLY A 91 -6.16 -7.56 -24.68
N GLY A 92 -6.21 -8.36 -23.61
CA GLY A 92 -5.39 -9.57 -23.45
C GLY A 92 -4.65 -9.54 -22.12
N ALA A 93 -4.07 -10.68 -21.73
CA ALA A 93 -3.29 -10.79 -20.50
C ALA A 93 -2.22 -9.69 -20.46
N LEU A 94 -2.05 -9.06 -19.29
CA LEU A 94 -0.93 -8.14 -19.05
C LEU A 94 0.36 -8.86 -19.38
N ASP A 95 1.08 -8.39 -20.39
CA ASP A 95 2.46 -8.76 -20.59
C ASP A 95 3.27 -8.23 -19.42
N ASP A 96 4.14 -9.08 -18.85
CA ASP A 96 5.00 -8.71 -17.72
C ASP A 96 5.91 -7.51 -18.02
N SER A 97 6.03 -7.10 -19.29
CA SER A 97 6.72 -5.88 -19.74
C SER A 97 6.00 -4.57 -19.42
N LEU A 98 4.66 -4.57 -19.25
CA LEU A 98 3.91 -3.39 -18.84
C LEU A 98 3.85 -3.22 -17.32
N GLN A 99 4.18 -4.28 -16.57
CA GLN A 99 4.49 -4.19 -15.14
C GLN A 99 5.88 -3.56 -15.02
N GLY A 100 5.91 -2.25 -14.81
CA GLY A 100 7.12 -1.45 -14.90
C GLY A 100 8.19 -1.82 -13.88
N GLY A 101 9.13 -2.66 -14.32
CA GLY A 101 10.48 -2.79 -13.75
C GLY A 101 10.78 -4.20 -13.25
N ALA A 102 11.35 -5.04 -14.11
CA ALA A 102 12.14 -6.24 -13.78
C ALA A 102 11.92 -6.80 -12.35
N VAL A 103 11.05 -7.80 -12.22
CA VAL A 103 11.40 -8.89 -11.29
C VAL A 103 12.77 -9.36 -11.75
N ASP A 104 13.84 -8.87 -11.12
CA ASP A 104 15.08 -9.61 -11.09
C ASP A 104 14.64 -10.98 -10.59
N GLU A 105 14.64 -11.96 -11.50
CA GLU A 105 14.41 -13.34 -11.11
C GLU A 105 15.30 -13.59 -9.89
N PRO A 106 14.78 -14.15 -8.78
CA PRO A 106 15.69 -14.69 -7.78
C PRO A 106 16.64 -15.62 -8.56
N PRO A 107 17.96 -15.49 -8.41
CA PRO A 107 18.91 -16.18 -9.28
C PRO A 107 18.47 -17.62 -9.37
N VAL A 108 18.04 -18.03 -10.58
CA VAL A 108 17.71 -19.42 -10.86
C VAL A 108 18.94 -20.16 -10.39
N ALA A 109 18.80 -20.96 -9.32
CA ALA A 109 19.85 -21.83 -8.87
C ALA A 109 20.10 -22.75 -10.07
N GLY A 110 21.11 -22.36 -10.85
CA GLY A 110 21.51 -23.05 -12.05
C GLY A 110 21.71 -24.49 -11.64
N SER A 111 20.94 -25.35 -12.29
CA SER A 111 21.25 -26.76 -12.41
C SER A 111 22.58 -26.88 -13.15
N GLU A 112 23.69 -26.66 -12.45
CA GLU A 112 25.01 -27.04 -12.91
C GLU A 112 25.34 -28.39 -12.28
N ASN A 113 25.07 -29.41 -13.09
CA ASN A 113 25.58 -30.76 -12.95
C ASN A 113 27.12 -30.74 -12.95
N THR A 114 27.73 -30.85 -11.77
CA THR A 114 29.02 -31.52 -11.49
C THR A 114 29.14 -31.83 -10.01
#